data_AF-A0A915NCR9-F1
#
_entry.id   AF-A0A915NCR9-F1
#
_cell.length_a   1.000
_cell.length_b   1.000
_cell.length_c   1.000
_cell.angle_alpha   90.00
_cell.angle_beta   90.00
_cell.angle_gamma   90.00
#
_symmetry.space_group_name_H-M   'P 1'
#
loop_
_entity.id
_entity.type
_entity.pdbx_description
1 polymer ?
#
loop_
_entity_poly.entity_id
_entity_poly.type
_entity_poly.pdbx_seq_one_letter_code
_entity_poly.pdbx_strand_id
1 'polypeptide(L)'
;MGFQLIYEYDFPDAINNYLKERGNEAIDLMQKMDALEILDKNKFSEADEEEFGPAITKLKSGNEERVGTISKSEWEVITMYKVFAFQKLSVPNETVDESKS
;
A
#
# COMPACT_ATOMS: atom_id res chain seq x y z
N MET A 1 -28.77 -7.31 -1.31
CA MET A 1 -27.44 -7.91 -1.52
C MET A 1 -26.81 -8.13 -0.16
N GLY A 2 -26.36 -9.35 0.16
CA GLY A 2 -25.94 -9.77 1.51
C GLY A 2 -24.48 -9.47 1.84
N PHE A 3 -24.01 -8.24 1.60
CA PHE A 3 -22.63 -7.83 1.91
C PHE A 3 -22.61 -6.42 2.52
N GLN A 4 -21.63 -6.19 3.39
CA GLN A 4 -21.35 -4.90 4.02
C GLN A 4 -19.92 -4.46 3.66
N LEU A 5 -19.75 -3.20 3.26
CA LEU A 5 -18.42 -2.60 3.05
C LEU A 5 -17.74 -2.41 4.42
N ILE A 6 -16.52 -2.92 4.56
CA ILE A 6 -15.71 -2.83 5.79
C ILE A 6 -14.73 -1.68 5.71
N TYR A 7 -14.04 -1.55 4.58
CA TYR A 7 -13.17 -0.40 4.31
C TYR A 7 -13.05 -0.18 2.80
N GLU A 8 -12.71 1.07 2.46
CA GLU A 8 -12.28 1.51 1.14
C GLU A 8 -11.12 2.49 1.36
N TYR A 9 -10.00 2.26 0.69
CA TYR A 9 -8.83 3.13 0.69
C TYR A 9 -8.38 3.38 -0.74
N ASP A 10 -7.97 4.60 -1.02
CA ASP A 10 -7.12 4.85 -2.19
C ASP A 10 -5.77 4.15 -1.97
N PHE A 11 -5.10 3.76 -3.05
CA PHE A 11 -3.87 2.95 -2.95
C PHE A 11 -2.79 3.53 -1.98
N PRO A 12 -2.51 4.85 -1.98
CA PRO A 12 -1.54 5.44 -1.04
C PRO A 12 -1.91 5.22 0.43
N ASP A 13 -3.19 5.36 0.77
CA ASP A 13 -3.67 5.18 2.13
C ASP A 13 -3.63 3.71 2.54
N ALA A 14 -3.94 2.79 1.61
CA ALA A 14 -3.82 1.37 1.86
C ALA A 14 -2.38 0.96 2.22
N ILE A 15 -1.39 1.44 1.48
CA ILE A 15 0.03 1.17 1.75
C ILE A 15 0.47 1.82 3.07
N ASN A 16 0.09 3.08 3.32
CA ASN A 16 0.43 3.76 4.58
C ASN A 16 -0.17 3.05 5.80
N ASN A 17 -1.40 2.57 5.70
CA ASN A 17 -2.05 1.81 6.77
C ASN A 17 -1.37 0.45 6.97
N TYR A 18 -1.07 -0.27 5.88
CA TYR A 18 -0.35 -1.54 5.95
C TYR A 18 1.02 -1.41 6.63
N LEU A 19 1.80 -0.38 6.27
CA LEU A 19 3.09 -0.10 6.89
C LEU A 19 2.96 0.28 8.37
N LYS A 20 1.94 1.04 8.75
CA LYS A 20 1.68 1.40 10.17
C LYS A 20 1.28 0.19 11.01
N GLU A 21 0.45 -0.69 10.47
CA GLU A 21 -0.07 -1.86 11.20
C GLU A 21 0.97 -2.97 11.34
N ARG A 22 1.77 -3.20 10.30
CA ARG A 22 2.73 -4.32 10.25
C ARG A 22 4.17 -3.91 10.57
N GLY A 23 4.50 -2.62 10.49
CA GLY A 23 5.83 -2.11 10.77
C GLY A 23 6.90 -2.80 9.91
N ASN A 24 7.93 -3.32 10.58
CA ASN A 24 9.10 -3.93 9.91
C ASN A 24 8.74 -5.14 9.04
N GLU A 25 7.70 -5.92 9.38
CA GLU A 25 7.30 -7.08 8.57
C GLU A 25 6.89 -6.67 7.15
N ALA A 26 6.15 -5.57 7.04
CA ALA A 26 5.74 -5.02 5.74
C ALA A 26 6.95 -4.49 4.95
N ILE A 27 7.88 -3.82 5.62
CA ILE A 27 9.11 -3.31 4.99
C ILE A 27 9.95 -4.48 4.45
N ASP A 28 10.17 -5.51 5.26
CA ASP A 28 10.93 -6.70 4.88
C ASP A 28 10.29 -7.42 3.68
N LEU A 29 8.96 -7.50 3.66
CA LEU A 29 8.23 -8.08 2.53
C LEU A 29 8.41 -7.25 1.26
N MET A 30 8.22 -5.93 1.34
CA MET A 30 8.42 -5.04 0.20
C MET A 30 9.83 -5.13 -0.37
N GLN A 31 10.84 -5.25 0.49
CA GLN A 31 12.24 -5.46 0.07
C GLN A 31 12.43 -6.81 -0.63
N LYS A 32 11.87 -7.90 -0.08
CA LYS A 32 11.97 -9.24 -0.69
C LYS A 32 11.25 -9.34 -2.05
N MET A 33 10.25 -8.50 -2.25
CA MET A 33 9.49 -8.43 -3.50
C MET A 33 10.13 -7.53 -4.56
N ASP A 34 11.23 -6.83 -4.22
CA ASP A 34 11.77 -5.74 -5.04
C ASP A 34 10.67 -4.73 -5.44
N ALA A 35 9.80 -4.39 -4.49
CA ALA A 35 8.60 -3.58 -4.74
C ALA A 35 8.89 -2.08 -4.99
N LEU A 36 10.14 -1.64 -4.76
CA LEU A 36 10.59 -0.25 -4.90
C LEU A 36 11.94 -0.23 -5.62
N GLU A 37 12.13 0.79 -6.44
CA GLU A 37 13.45 1.14 -7.00
C GLU A 37 14.34 1.76 -5.92
N ILE A 38 15.64 1.43 -5.93
CA ILE A 38 16.59 1.97 -4.96
C ILE A 38 17.45 3.05 -5.62
N LEU A 39 17.29 4.29 -5.16
CA LEU A 39 18.19 5.39 -5.48
C LEU A 39 19.25 5.55 -4.38
N ASP A 40 20.51 5.61 -4.80
CA ASP A 40 21.68 5.77 -3.92
C ASP A 40 22.24 7.19 -4.07
N LYS A 41 22.76 7.74 -2.96
CA LYS A 41 23.41 9.04 -2.91
C LYS A 41 24.58 9.20 -3.90
N ASN A 42 25.19 8.10 -4.33
CA ASN A 42 26.28 8.12 -5.32
C ASN A 42 25.78 8.11 -6.77
N LYS A 43 24.49 7.84 -7.01
CA LYS A 43 23.91 7.68 -8.35
C LYS A 43 22.74 8.62 -8.64
N PHE A 44 22.23 9.36 -7.65
CA PHE A 44 21.07 10.24 -7.86
C PHE A 44 21.32 11.37 -8.84
N SER A 45 22.57 11.77 -9.11
CA SER A 45 22.91 12.78 -10.11
C SER A 45 22.62 12.33 -11.55
N GLU A 46 22.49 11.02 -11.77
CA GLU A 46 22.15 10.43 -13.06
C GLU A 46 20.65 10.10 -13.18
N ALA A 47 19.90 10.22 -12.07
CA ALA A 47 18.47 9.95 -12.05
C ALA A 47 17.70 11.11 -12.70
N ASP A 48 16.64 10.77 -13.43
CA ASP A 48 15.74 11.75 -14.03
C ASP A 48 15.02 12.54 -12.91
N GLU A 49 15.23 13.85 -12.86
CA GLU A 49 14.64 14.72 -11.85
C GLU A 49 13.11 14.85 -12.00
N GLU A 50 12.57 14.66 -13.21
CA GLU A 50 11.13 14.66 -13.43
C GLU A 50 10.46 13.40 -12.86
N GLU A 51 11.12 12.25 -12.98
CA GLU A 51 10.62 10.98 -12.48
C GLU A 51 10.90 10.77 -10.98
N PHE A 52 12.02 11.26 -10.46
CA PHE A 52 12.51 10.93 -9.11
C PHE A 52 12.74 12.13 -8.19
N GLY A 53 12.25 13.32 -8.55
CA GLY A 53 12.45 14.57 -7.81
C GLY A 53 12.26 14.49 -6.28
N PRO A 54 11.20 13.85 -5.75
CA PRO A 54 11.02 13.68 -4.31
C PRO A 54 12.13 12.86 -3.64
N ALA A 55 12.56 11.75 -4.26
CA ALA A 55 13.61 10.90 -3.74
C ALA A 55 14.98 11.61 -3.80
N ILE A 56 15.26 12.31 -4.89
CA ILE A 56 16.47 13.16 -5.04
C ILE A 56 16.51 14.23 -3.96
N THR A 57 15.39 14.92 -3.70
CA THR A 57 15.32 15.94 -2.64
C THR A 57 15.60 15.34 -1.27
N LYS A 58 15.08 14.15 -1.00
CA LYS A 58 15.33 13.43 0.26
C LYS A 58 16.81 13.04 0.41
N LEU A 59 17.46 12.55 -0.63
CA LEU A 59 18.90 12.24 -0.63
C LEU A 59 19.77 13.50 -0.49
N LYS A 60 19.42 14.60 -1.17
CA LYS A 60 20.10 15.90 -1.07
C LYS A 60 20.05 16.49 0.34
N SER A 61 19.02 16.17 1.13
CA SER A 61 18.91 16.62 2.53
C SER A 61 20.00 16.06 3.46
N GLY A 62 20.72 15.01 3.03
CA GLY A 62 21.84 14.42 3.76
C GLY A 62 21.45 13.44 4.88
N ASN A 63 20.16 13.22 5.10
CA ASN A 63 19.67 12.35 6.17
C ASN A 63 19.71 10.86 5.83
N GLU A 64 19.80 10.51 4.54
CA GLU A 64 19.69 9.14 4.05
C GLU A 64 20.78 8.87 3.00
N GLU A 65 21.35 7.67 3.02
CA GLU A 65 22.31 7.21 2.00
C GLU A 65 21.61 6.54 0.81
N ARG A 66 20.40 5.99 1.04
CA ARG A 66 19.57 5.33 0.03
C ARG A 66 18.10 5.60 0.27
N VAL A 67 17.31 5.64 -0.79
CA VAL A 67 15.85 5.78 -0.72
C VAL A 67 15.22 4.74 -1.64
N GLY A 68 14.31 3.94 -1.09
CA GLY A 68 13.37 3.14 -1.88
C GLY A 68 12.25 4.05 -2.40
N THR A 69 11.98 4.02 -3.70
CA THR A 69 11.01 4.90 -4.35
C THR A 69 10.31 4.22 -5.53
N ILE A 70 9.38 4.93 -6.14
CA ILE A 70 8.67 4.58 -7.37
C ILE A 70 8.77 5.80 -8.26
N SER A 71 8.91 5.61 -9.57
CA SER A 71 8.95 6.72 -10.53
C SER A 71 7.64 7.53 -10.46
N LYS A 72 7.68 8.81 -10.84
CA LYS A 72 6.47 9.65 -10.92
C LYS A 72 5.41 9.02 -11.83
N SER A 73 5.81 8.57 -13.01
CA SER A 73 4.91 7.92 -13.98
C SER A 73 4.27 6.65 -13.42
N GLU A 74 5.04 5.80 -12.73
CA GLU A 74 4.51 4.61 -12.07
C GLU A 74 3.57 4.98 -10.91
N TRP A 75 3.91 6.00 -10.13
CA TRP A 75 3.08 6.49 -9.03
C TRP A 75 1.72 7.00 -9.54
N GLU A 76 1.71 7.75 -10.63
CA GLU A 76 0.48 8.23 -11.27
C GLU A 76 -0.44 7.09 -11.69
N VAL A 77 0.12 5.97 -12.19
CA VAL A 77 -0.68 4.80 -12.58
C VAL A 77 -1.21 4.05 -11.35
N ILE A 78 -0.37 3.74 -10.38
CA ILE A 78 -0.81 2.91 -9.23
C ILE A 78 -1.81 3.66 -8.34
N THR A 79 -1.75 5.00 -8.30
CA THR A 79 -2.70 5.81 -7.53
C THR A 79 -4.09 5.90 -8.15
N MET A 80 -4.30 5.39 -9.36
CA MET A 80 -5.63 5.21 -9.95
C MET A 80 -6.42 4.07 -9.29
N TYR A 81 -5.75 3.16 -8.55
CA TYR A 81 -6.36 1.99 -7.94
C TYR A 81 -6.85 2.25 -6.51
N LYS A 82 -7.81 1.42 -6.08
CA LYS A 82 -8.35 1.41 -4.72
C LYS A 82 -8.34 0.00 -4.14
N VAL A 83 -8.27 -0.09 -2.82
CA VAL A 83 -8.40 -1.34 -2.06
C VAL A 83 -9.66 -1.26 -1.23
N PHE A 84 -10.54 -2.26 -1.36
CA PHE A 84 -11.77 -2.35 -0.60
C PHE A 84 -12.03 -3.78 -0.15
N ALA A 85 -12.75 -3.92 0.96
CA ALA A 85 -13.17 -5.22 1.46
C ALA A 85 -14.65 -5.22 1.82
N PHE A 86 -15.36 -6.24 1.37
CA PHE A 86 -16.74 -6.51 1.75
C PHE A 86 -16.81 -7.77 2.62
N GLN A 87 -17.65 -7.72 3.65
CA GLN A 87 -17.98 -8.88 4.48
C GLN A 87 -19.37 -9.40 4.11
N LYS A 88 -19.50 -10.72 3.96
CA LYS A 88 -20.81 -11.37 3.77
C LYS A 88 -21.64 -11.23 5.04
N LEU A 89 -22.85 -10.72 4.92
CA LEU A 89 -23.82 -10.67 6.03
C LEU A 89 -24.27 -12.09 6.36
N SER A 90 -24.19 -12.48 7.63
CA SER A 90 -24.77 -13.72 8.13
C SER A 90 -26.29 -13.66 7.93
N VAL A 91 -26.85 -14.64 7.24
CA VAL A 91 -28.30 -14.85 7.26
C VAL A 91 -28.62 -15.40 8.65
N PRO A 92 -29.50 -14.76 9.44
CA PRO A 92 -29.96 -15.37 10.68
C PRO A 92 -30.59 -16.71 10.30
N ASN A 93 -30.06 -17.82 10.82
CA ASN A 93 -30.68 -19.12 10.65
C ASN A 93 -32.15 -18.99 11.06
N GLU A 94 -33.05 -19.40 10.17
CA GLU A 94 -34.42 -19.72 10.56
C GLU A 94 -34.32 -20.60 11.80
N THR A 95 -34.81 -20.09 12.92
CA THR A 95 -35.06 -20.90 14.11
C THR A 95 -36.04 -21.96 13.67
N VAL A 96 -35.53 -23.15 13.32
CA VAL A 96 -36.33 -24.37 13.25
C VAL A 96 -36.77 -24.60 14.69
N ASP A 97 -37.96 -24.10 14.98
CA ASP A 97 -38.71 -24.38 16.19
C ASP A 97 -39.04 -25.88 16.15
N GLU A 98 -38.19 -26.70 16.76
CA GLU A 98 -38.46 -28.12 17.06
C GLU A 98 -39.53 -28.26 18.18
N SER A 99 -40.55 -27.39 18.20
CA SER A 99 -41.78 -27.69 18.91
C SER A 99 -42.78 -28.35 17.97
N LYS A 100 -42.89 -29.68 18.14
CA LYS A 100 -44.05 -30.58 17.89
C LYS A 100 -43.73 -31.78 17.00
N SER A 101 -43.48 -32.93 17.61
CA SER A 101 -44.49 -33.98 17.89
C SER A 101 -43.81 -35.26 18.35
#